data_AF-A0A951VBH6-F1
#
_entry.id   AF-A0A951VBH6-F1
#
_cell.length_a   1.000
_cell.length_b   1.000
_cell.length_c   1.000
_cell.angle_alpha   90.00
_cell.angle_beta   90.00
_cell.angle_gamma   90.00
#
_symmetry.space_group_name_H-M   'P 1'
#
loop_
_entity.id
_entity.type
_entity.pdbx_description
1 polymer ?
#
loop_
_entity_poly.entity_id
_entity_poly.type
_entity_poly.pdbx_seq_one_letter_code
_entity_poly.pdbx_strand_id
1 'polypeptide(L)'
;MKAINQIKQELQSQGNGKPYVSFFRNYADAFPTKINLLHWLSGSEIYNPLLDAVRKETNMESRKRLKMQLPCITPSGIFKGRGEKYLQQHSGFMALDIDQIEPQWAKKVLKSLHFIYYAGLSASSKGVWALVRIRTHEKHKSHFLALQTELEKSGITIDPACGNVAQLRFYSFDPDPVFNPSASVFSKLTPPPPVMVNVSPDGNLEKIKILLSRIELTQTDITQTYSDWLKVGGTLANLYGETGRDLFHAFSQYYPSYSQIETNRQFNRCLRNTPDYGLGMLFSIAAKAGAKLKL
;
A
#
# COMPACT_ATOMS: atom_id res chain seq x y z
N MET A 1 20.70 -6.25 23.57
CA MET A 1 20.00 -6.44 24.88
C MET A 1 19.49 -5.15 25.54
N LYS A 2 20.19 -4.00 25.48
CA LYS A 2 19.73 -2.76 26.15
C LYS A 2 18.32 -2.32 25.74
N ALA A 3 18.00 -2.37 24.45
CA ALA A 3 16.67 -2.00 23.94
C ALA A 3 15.55 -2.97 24.39
N ILE A 4 15.79 -4.28 24.41
CA ILE A 4 14.81 -5.27 24.90
C ILE A 4 14.48 -5.04 26.38
N ASN A 5 15.50 -4.75 27.21
CA ASN A 5 15.26 -4.40 28.61
C ASN A 5 14.43 -3.12 28.75
N GLN A 6 14.68 -2.12 27.90
CA GLN A 6 13.88 -0.90 27.86
C GLN A 6 12.43 -1.17 27.44
N ILE A 7 12.18 -2.06 26.47
CA ILE A 7 10.83 -2.49 26.09
C ILE A 7 10.12 -3.17 27.27
N LYS A 8 10.83 -4.03 28.01
CA LYS A 8 10.28 -4.70 29.21
C LYS A 8 9.97 -3.71 30.35
N GLN A 9 10.83 -2.71 30.55
CA GLN A 9 10.59 -1.64 31.52
C GLN A 9 9.38 -0.79 31.11
N GLU A 10 9.26 -0.41 29.83
CA GLU A 10 8.11 0.31 29.30
C GLU A 10 6.81 -0.48 29.45
N LEU A 11 6.85 -1.80 29.25
CA LEU A 11 5.71 -2.70 29.45
C LEU A 11 5.22 -2.71 30.91
N GLN A 12 6.13 -2.53 31.87
CA GLN A 12 5.83 -2.49 33.30
C GLN A 12 5.35 -1.11 33.75
N SER A 13 5.87 -0.02 33.18
CA SER A 13 5.58 1.36 33.59
C SER A 13 4.23 1.89 33.10
N GLN A 14 3.74 1.42 31.95
CA GLN A 14 2.45 1.87 31.42
C GLN A 14 1.28 1.21 32.17
N GLY A 15 0.38 2.01 32.76
CA GLY A 15 -0.90 1.55 33.34
C GLY A 15 -1.93 1.13 32.27
N ASN A 16 -3.23 1.44 32.46
CA ASN A 16 -4.34 1.07 31.56
C ASN A 16 -4.26 1.57 30.09
N GLY A 17 -3.20 2.29 29.69
CA GLY A 17 -3.01 2.84 28.33
C GLY A 17 -2.19 1.96 27.36
N LYS A 18 -2.00 0.68 27.67
CA LYS A 18 -1.17 -0.25 26.89
C LYS A 18 -1.68 -0.44 25.45
N PRO A 19 -0.83 -0.38 24.40
CA PRO A 19 -1.26 -0.65 23.03
C PRO A 19 -1.51 -2.15 22.85
N TYR A 20 -2.78 -2.54 22.78
CA TYR A 20 -3.19 -3.89 22.41
C TYR A 20 -3.44 -3.98 20.90
N VAL A 21 -3.10 -5.12 20.33
CA VAL A 21 -3.30 -5.45 18.92
C VAL A 21 -3.93 -6.83 18.78
N SER A 22 -4.58 -7.10 17.66
CA SER A 22 -5.08 -8.45 17.38
C SER A 22 -3.93 -9.42 17.15
N PHE A 23 -4.03 -10.58 17.79
CA PHE A 23 -3.13 -11.72 17.71
C PHE A 23 -3.83 -12.90 17.06
N PHE A 24 -3.11 -13.60 16.20
CA PHE A 24 -3.57 -14.78 15.47
C PHE A 24 -2.56 -15.90 15.69
N ARG A 25 -3.03 -17.12 15.96
CA ARG A 25 -2.14 -18.27 16.22
C ARG A 25 -1.24 -18.59 15.03
N ASN A 26 -1.72 -18.31 13.82
CA ASN A 26 -0.99 -18.41 12.56
C ASN A 26 -1.71 -17.61 11.45
N TYR A 27 -1.22 -17.71 10.22
CA TYR A 27 -1.80 -17.02 9.07
C TYR A 27 -3.24 -17.50 8.72
N ALA A 28 -3.58 -18.76 8.96
CA ALA A 28 -4.90 -19.31 8.64
C ALA A 28 -5.98 -18.96 9.68
N ASP A 29 -5.60 -18.52 10.87
CA ASP A 29 -6.55 -18.20 11.95
C ASP A 29 -7.43 -16.99 11.58
N ALA A 30 -8.75 -17.15 11.63
CA ALA A 30 -9.68 -16.09 11.24
C ALA A 30 -10.09 -15.19 12.42
N PHE A 31 -9.96 -15.68 13.65
CA PHE A 31 -10.51 -15.06 14.85
C PHE A 31 -9.40 -14.65 15.81
N PRO A 32 -9.08 -13.35 15.90
CA PRO A 32 -7.99 -12.91 16.73
C PRO A 32 -8.35 -12.87 18.22
N THR A 33 -7.34 -13.06 19.06
CA THR A 33 -7.35 -12.61 20.45
C THR A 33 -6.59 -11.29 20.58
N LYS A 34 -6.39 -10.77 21.79
CA LYS A 34 -5.62 -9.54 22.03
C LYS A 34 -4.25 -9.89 22.62
N ILE A 35 -3.22 -9.18 22.19
CA ILE A 35 -1.89 -9.21 22.82
C ILE A 35 -1.40 -7.78 23.03
N ASN A 36 -0.62 -7.57 24.10
CA ASN A 36 0.10 -6.32 24.29
C ASN A 36 1.25 -6.23 23.27
N LEU A 37 1.35 -5.11 22.55
CA LEU A 37 2.34 -4.93 21.50
C LEU A 37 3.78 -4.94 22.03
N LEU A 38 4.07 -4.34 23.20
CA LEU A 38 5.40 -4.37 23.79
C LEU A 38 5.79 -5.77 24.27
N HIS A 39 4.83 -6.53 24.81
CA HIS A 39 5.06 -7.93 25.14
C HIS A 39 5.45 -8.72 23.88
N TRP A 40 4.73 -8.54 22.77
CA TRP A 40 5.06 -9.14 21.48
C TRP A 40 6.48 -8.76 21.00
N LEU A 41 6.85 -7.48 21.08
CA LEU A 41 8.17 -6.98 20.68
C LEU A 41 9.31 -7.47 21.59
N SER A 42 9.01 -7.88 22.83
CA SER A 42 10.02 -8.30 23.82
C SER A 42 10.56 -9.72 23.60
N GLY A 43 9.99 -10.48 22.66
CA GLY A 43 10.37 -11.86 22.38
C GLY A 43 9.45 -12.89 23.07
N SER A 44 9.53 -14.14 22.61
CA SER A 44 8.74 -15.27 23.12
C SER A 44 9.57 -16.55 22.99
N GLU A 45 9.88 -17.17 24.12
CA GLU A 45 10.62 -18.43 24.16
C GLU A 45 9.86 -19.56 23.45
N ILE A 46 8.53 -19.46 23.35
CA ILE A 46 7.68 -20.43 22.66
C ILE A 46 7.85 -20.33 21.13
N TYR A 47 8.00 -19.11 20.60
CA TYR A 47 8.01 -18.89 19.14
C TYR A 47 9.42 -18.75 18.55
N ASN A 48 10.41 -18.43 19.37
CA ASN A 48 11.81 -18.30 18.95
C ASN A 48 12.36 -19.56 18.23
N PRO A 49 12.10 -20.80 18.67
CA PRO A 49 12.59 -21.99 17.97
C PRO A 49 12.06 -22.10 16.52
N LEU A 50 10.78 -21.78 16.29
CA LEU A 50 10.20 -21.78 14.94
C LEU A 50 10.75 -20.64 14.09
N LEU A 51 10.97 -19.46 14.67
CA LEU A 51 11.62 -18.33 13.99
C LEU A 51 13.06 -18.68 13.57
N ASP A 52 13.81 -19.36 14.43
CA ASP A 52 15.17 -19.80 14.11
C ASP A 52 15.19 -20.85 12.99
N ALA A 53 14.20 -21.75 12.96
CA ALA A 53 14.01 -22.67 11.83
C ALA A 53 13.74 -21.92 10.52
N VAL A 54 12.89 -20.88 10.54
CA VAL A 54 12.64 -20.01 9.37
C VAL A 54 13.92 -19.33 8.87
N ARG A 55 14.80 -18.90 9.78
CA ARG A 55 16.05 -18.21 9.43
C ARG A 55 17.12 -19.16 8.88
N LYS A 56 17.19 -20.39 9.40
CA LYS A 56 18.14 -21.42 8.97
C LYS A 56 17.76 -22.08 7.64
N GLU A 57 16.47 -22.10 7.30
CA GLU A 57 15.97 -22.72 6.08
C GLU A 57 16.41 -21.97 4.81
N THR A 58 17.10 -22.69 3.93
CA THR A 58 17.65 -22.16 2.68
C THR A 58 16.67 -22.32 1.52
N ASN A 59 15.84 -23.37 1.53
CA ASN A 59 14.82 -23.60 0.51
C ASN A 59 13.66 -22.61 0.65
N MET A 60 13.35 -21.91 -0.44
CA MET A 60 12.34 -20.84 -0.43
C MET A 60 10.93 -21.33 -0.06
N GLU A 61 10.49 -22.47 -0.60
CA GLU A 61 9.15 -23.02 -0.38
C GLU A 61 9.01 -23.59 1.03
N SER A 62 10.02 -24.32 1.51
CA SER A 62 10.06 -24.79 2.91
C SER A 62 10.05 -23.63 3.89
N ARG A 63 10.84 -22.57 3.63
CA ARG A 63 10.86 -21.37 4.47
C ARG A 63 9.50 -20.69 4.50
N LYS A 64 8.81 -20.60 3.36
CA LYS A 64 7.45 -20.05 3.28
C LYS A 64 6.47 -20.87 4.12
N ARG A 65 6.51 -22.20 4.03
CA ARG A 65 5.67 -23.09 4.84
C ARG A 65 5.93 -22.94 6.35
N LEU A 66 7.18 -22.86 6.77
CA LEU A 66 7.53 -22.60 8.18
C LEU A 66 7.05 -21.22 8.63
N LYS A 67 7.26 -20.18 7.80
CA LYS A 67 6.82 -18.81 8.10
C LYS A 67 5.31 -18.73 8.30
N MET A 68 4.51 -19.46 7.52
CA MET A 68 3.05 -19.50 7.67
C MET A 68 2.56 -20.08 9.01
N GLN A 69 3.41 -20.86 9.70
CA GLN A 69 3.10 -21.41 11.02
C GLN A 69 3.40 -20.44 12.17
N LEU A 70 4.17 -19.38 11.91
CA LEU A 70 4.43 -18.35 12.91
C LEU A 70 3.11 -17.63 13.26
N PRO A 71 2.91 -17.26 14.54
CA PRO A 71 1.79 -16.40 14.90
C PRO A 71 1.92 -15.05 14.22
N CYS A 72 0.80 -14.36 14.11
CA CYS A 72 0.72 -13.06 13.46
C CYS A 72 0.02 -12.03 14.34
N ILE A 73 0.32 -10.77 14.11
CA ILE A 73 -0.48 -9.65 14.65
C ILE A 73 -0.95 -8.75 13.52
N THR A 74 -1.96 -7.91 13.78
CA THR A 74 -2.23 -6.69 13.01
C THR A 74 -1.72 -5.48 13.80
N PRO A 75 -0.50 -4.99 13.56
CA PRO A 75 0.12 -3.98 14.41
C PRO A 75 -0.71 -2.70 14.55
N SER A 76 -1.51 -2.38 13.54
CA SER A 76 -2.29 -1.14 13.47
C SER A 76 -3.61 -1.17 14.23
N GLY A 77 -4.04 -2.30 14.81
CA GLY A 77 -5.30 -2.31 15.55
C GLY A 77 -5.80 -3.65 16.07
N ILE A 78 -6.96 -3.55 16.70
CA ILE A 78 -7.80 -4.64 17.19
C ILE A 78 -8.95 -4.83 16.20
N PHE A 79 -9.18 -6.08 15.80
CA PHE A 79 -10.16 -6.50 14.82
C PHE A 79 -11.05 -7.60 15.37
N LYS A 80 -12.30 -7.69 14.88
CA LYS A 80 -13.19 -8.86 15.12
C LYS A 80 -12.92 -10.04 14.19
N GLY A 81 -12.11 -9.84 13.14
CA GLY A 81 -11.86 -10.82 12.08
C GLY A 81 -10.81 -10.33 11.08
N ARG A 82 -10.68 -11.01 9.94
CA ARG A 82 -9.70 -10.68 8.89
C ARG A 82 -10.17 -9.55 7.96
N GLY A 83 -9.39 -8.48 7.86
CA GLY A 83 -9.60 -7.40 6.89
C GLY A 83 -10.13 -6.10 7.50
N GLU A 84 -9.99 -5.01 6.75
CA GLU A 84 -10.20 -3.61 7.22
C GLU A 84 -11.59 -3.37 7.81
N LYS A 85 -12.63 -3.95 7.19
CA LYS A 85 -14.03 -3.81 7.63
C LYS A 85 -14.32 -4.32 9.04
N TYR A 86 -13.41 -5.13 9.61
CA TYR A 86 -13.55 -5.66 10.96
C TYR A 86 -12.72 -4.88 11.99
N LEU A 87 -12.10 -3.76 11.62
CA LEU A 87 -11.38 -2.89 12.55
C LEU A 87 -12.35 -2.40 13.64
N GLN A 88 -12.01 -2.65 14.90
CA GLN A 88 -12.74 -2.13 16.06
C GLN A 88 -12.06 -0.89 16.61
N GLN A 89 -10.74 -0.93 16.69
CA GLN A 89 -9.95 0.12 17.33
C GLN A 89 -8.56 0.16 16.70
N HIS A 90 -8.14 1.33 16.26
CA HIS A 90 -6.77 1.56 15.79
C HIS A 90 -5.81 1.64 16.99
N SER A 91 -4.64 1.00 16.90
CA SER A 91 -3.64 0.94 17.98
C SER A 91 -2.84 2.23 18.15
N GLY A 92 -2.94 3.13 17.17
CA GLY A 92 -2.10 4.33 17.03
C GLY A 92 -0.77 4.08 16.33
N PHE A 93 -0.48 2.82 16.00
CA PHE A 93 0.74 2.43 15.30
C PHE A 93 0.47 2.10 13.83
N MET A 94 1.50 2.29 13.02
CA MET A 94 1.60 1.81 11.65
C MET A 94 2.85 0.96 11.54
N ALA A 95 2.72 -0.21 10.92
CA ALA A 95 3.86 -1.04 10.58
C ALA A 95 4.35 -0.75 9.16
N LEU A 96 5.67 -0.74 8.99
CA LEU A 96 6.34 -0.55 7.71
C LEU A 96 7.24 -1.76 7.47
N ASP A 97 7.08 -2.41 6.32
CA ASP A 97 7.96 -3.49 5.89
C ASP A 97 9.01 -2.98 4.90
N ILE A 98 10.27 -3.33 5.18
CA ILE A 98 11.45 -2.93 4.41
C ILE A 98 12.19 -4.21 4.04
N ASP A 99 11.80 -4.78 2.89
CA ASP A 99 12.37 -6.02 2.39
C ASP A 99 13.65 -5.79 1.57
N GLN A 100 14.47 -6.84 1.46
CA GLN A 100 15.65 -6.87 0.59
C GLN A 100 16.66 -5.74 0.84
N ILE A 101 16.90 -5.43 2.12
CA ILE A 101 17.81 -4.38 2.55
C ILE A 101 18.83 -4.92 3.55
N GLU A 102 20.04 -4.34 3.59
CA GLU A 102 21.03 -4.67 4.61
C GLU A 102 20.52 -4.21 5.99
N PRO A 103 20.23 -5.13 6.93
CA PRO A 103 19.49 -4.76 8.13
C PRO A 103 20.22 -3.81 9.08
N GLN A 104 21.54 -3.90 9.21
CA GLN A 104 22.30 -3.04 10.13
C GLN A 104 22.31 -1.58 9.66
N TRP A 105 22.54 -1.36 8.37
CA TRP A 105 22.47 -0.07 7.71
C TRP A 105 21.07 0.52 7.83
N ALA A 106 20.03 -0.27 7.52
CA ALA A 106 18.64 0.19 7.61
C ALA A 106 18.28 0.59 9.04
N LYS A 107 18.64 -0.23 10.05
CA LYS A 107 18.44 0.13 11.46
C LYS A 107 19.20 1.40 11.87
N LYS A 108 20.43 1.62 11.36
CA LYS A 108 21.20 2.84 11.63
C LYS A 108 20.50 4.08 11.08
N VAL A 109 20.00 4.02 9.84
CA VAL A 109 19.24 5.12 9.21
C VAL A 109 17.94 5.36 9.97
N LEU A 110 17.14 4.31 10.21
CA LEU A 110 15.86 4.40 10.94
C LEU A 110 16.02 4.98 12.35
N LYS A 111 17.10 4.63 13.05
CA LYS A 111 17.42 5.18 14.38
C LYS A 111 17.62 6.70 14.37
N SER A 112 18.05 7.29 13.25
CA SER A 112 18.24 8.75 13.12
C SER A 112 16.93 9.51 12.89
N LEU A 113 15.87 8.81 12.50
CA LEU A 113 14.57 9.40 12.19
C LEU A 113 13.72 9.50 13.47
N HIS A 114 13.45 10.73 13.91
CA HIS A 114 12.82 11.03 15.19
C HIS A 114 11.40 10.44 15.38
N PHE A 115 10.74 10.01 14.29
CA PHE A 115 9.40 9.43 14.30
C PHE A 115 9.38 7.88 14.33
N ILE A 116 10.54 7.22 14.21
CA ILE A 116 10.63 5.76 14.33
C ILE A 116 10.54 5.36 15.80
N TYR A 117 9.49 4.61 16.15
CA TYR A 117 9.27 4.10 17.51
C TYR A 117 10.02 2.80 17.78
N TYR A 118 9.99 1.89 16.80
CA TYR A 118 10.69 0.61 16.86
C TYR A 118 11.17 0.26 15.46
N ALA A 119 12.32 -0.40 15.33
CA ALA A 119 12.68 -1.13 14.13
C ALA A 119 13.50 -2.38 14.44
N GLY A 120 13.23 -3.48 13.76
CA GLY A 120 13.94 -4.74 13.99
C GLY A 120 13.90 -5.69 12.80
N LEU A 121 14.67 -6.77 12.88
CA LEU A 121 14.73 -7.80 11.85
C LEU A 121 13.34 -8.36 11.47
N SER A 122 13.14 -8.58 10.18
CA SER A 122 12.01 -9.38 9.69
C SER A 122 12.18 -10.87 10.05
N ALA A 123 11.12 -11.67 9.86
CA ALA A 123 11.12 -13.08 10.23
C ALA A 123 12.26 -13.88 9.54
N SER A 124 12.53 -13.59 8.26
CA SER A 124 13.59 -14.24 7.49
C SER A 124 14.98 -13.63 7.70
N SER A 125 15.11 -12.56 8.51
CA SER A 125 16.34 -11.77 8.71
C SER A 125 16.94 -11.14 7.43
N LYS A 126 16.19 -11.11 6.31
CA LYS A 126 16.62 -10.50 5.03
C LYS A 126 16.15 -9.06 4.84
N GLY A 127 15.54 -8.49 5.86
CA GLY A 127 15.00 -7.14 5.85
C GLY A 127 14.70 -6.67 7.26
N VAL A 128 14.13 -5.47 7.35
CA VAL A 128 13.76 -4.80 8.59
C VAL A 128 12.30 -4.44 8.52
N TRP A 129 11.71 -4.20 9.69
CA TRP A 129 10.44 -3.54 9.78
C TRP A 129 10.46 -2.49 10.86
N ALA A 130 9.57 -1.52 10.72
CA ALA A 130 9.47 -0.42 11.66
C ALA A 130 8.04 -0.23 12.15
N LEU A 131 7.92 0.40 13.31
CA LEU A 131 6.67 0.94 13.85
C LEU A 131 6.79 2.46 13.97
N VAL A 132 5.72 3.14 13.57
CA VAL A 132 5.56 4.58 13.67
C VAL A 132 4.25 4.89 14.36
N ARG A 133 4.26 5.85 15.31
CA ARG A 133 3.01 6.39 15.87
C ARG A 133 2.43 7.39 14.90
N ILE A 134 1.15 7.27 14.53
CA ILE A 134 0.48 8.18 13.59
C ILE A 134 -0.60 8.99 14.29
N ARG A 135 -0.84 10.23 13.82
CA ARG A 135 -1.77 11.16 14.50
C ARG A 135 -3.24 10.93 14.14
N THR A 136 -3.55 10.80 12.84
CA THR A 136 -4.92 10.71 12.34
C THR A 136 -5.18 9.29 11.85
N HIS A 137 -5.69 8.45 12.74
CA HIS A 137 -5.84 7.01 12.51
C HIS A 137 -6.75 6.68 11.31
N GLU A 138 -7.76 7.52 11.04
CA GLU A 138 -8.69 7.40 9.93
C GLU A 138 -8.01 7.63 8.57
N LYS A 139 -6.87 8.33 8.57
CA LYS A 139 -6.06 8.62 7.39
C LYS A 139 -4.83 7.71 7.31
N HIS A 140 -4.95 6.47 7.80
CA HIS A 140 -3.87 5.47 7.81
C HIS A 140 -3.13 5.40 6.47
N LYS A 141 -3.85 5.22 5.36
CA LYS A 141 -3.22 5.12 4.04
C LYS A 141 -2.49 6.40 3.61
N SER A 142 -3.01 7.58 3.93
CA SER A 142 -2.33 8.86 3.63
C SER A 142 -1.08 9.07 4.47
N HIS A 143 -1.06 8.60 5.72
CA HIS A 143 0.16 8.57 6.53
C HIS A 143 1.20 7.60 5.95
N PHE A 144 0.78 6.42 5.50
CA PHE A 144 1.67 5.44 4.88
C PHE A 144 2.40 6.01 3.66
N LEU A 145 1.64 6.64 2.76
CA LEU A 145 2.23 7.24 1.56
C LEU A 145 3.17 8.42 1.89
N ALA A 146 2.90 9.19 2.95
CA ALA A 146 3.81 10.25 3.37
C ALA A 146 5.08 9.68 3.99
N LEU A 147 4.97 8.59 4.75
CA LEU A 147 6.11 7.85 5.27
C LEU A 147 6.97 7.26 4.14
N GLN A 148 6.34 6.78 3.07
CA GLN A 148 7.06 6.32 1.88
C GLN A 148 7.95 7.43 1.32
N THR A 149 7.38 8.61 1.02
CA THR A 149 8.16 9.75 0.51
C THR A 149 9.24 10.23 1.49
N GLU A 150 8.98 10.22 2.79
CA GLU A 150 9.95 10.65 3.80
C GLU A 150 11.11 9.64 3.96
N LEU A 151 10.83 8.34 3.88
CA LEU A 151 11.85 7.29 3.95
C LEU A 151 12.69 7.20 2.68
N GLU A 152 12.09 7.45 1.51
CA GLU A 152 12.80 7.50 0.22
C GLU A 152 13.90 8.57 0.23
N LYS A 153 13.68 9.72 0.88
CA LYS A 153 14.72 10.76 1.08
C LYS A 153 15.94 10.26 1.85
N SER A 154 15.78 9.20 2.64
CA SER A 154 16.84 8.55 3.42
C SER A 154 17.37 7.27 2.76
N GLY A 155 16.97 7.00 1.50
CA GLY A 155 17.37 5.80 0.76
C GLY A 155 16.65 4.52 1.21
N ILE A 156 15.54 4.63 1.95
CA ILE A 156 14.73 3.49 2.39
C ILE A 156 13.45 3.42 1.58
N THR A 157 13.24 2.31 0.89
CA THR A 157 11.98 2.01 0.19
C THR A 157 11.16 1.04 1.04
N ILE A 158 9.89 1.37 1.26
CA ILE A 158 8.91 0.48 1.92
C ILE A 158 8.01 -0.17 0.86
N ASP A 159 7.53 -1.40 1.12
CA ASP A 159 6.63 -2.10 0.19
C ASP A 159 5.30 -1.33 0.04
N PRO A 160 4.94 -0.82 -1.16
CA PRO A 160 3.71 -0.08 -1.40
C PRO A 160 2.43 -0.83 -1.02
N ALA A 161 2.47 -2.17 -0.95
CA ALA A 161 1.33 -3.00 -0.56
C ALA A 161 1.06 -3.01 0.96
N CYS A 162 2.02 -2.62 1.81
CA CYS A 162 1.92 -2.74 3.27
C CYS A 162 1.13 -1.62 3.97
N GLY A 163 0.55 -0.67 3.23
CA GLY A 163 -0.22 0.45 3.79
C GLY A 163 -1.64 0.11 4.25
N ASN A 164 -2.01 -1.17 4.30
CA ASN A 164 -3.32 -1.63 4.75
C ASN A 164 -3.40 -1.66 6.29
N VAL A 165 -4.44 -1.10 6.89
CA VAL A 165 -4.62 -1.10 8.36
C VAL A 165 -4.76 -2.54 8.93
N ALA A 166 -5.28 -3.48 8.16
CA ALA A 166 -5.40 -4.89 8.50
C ALA A 166 -4.19 -5.74 8.10
N GLN A 167 -3.08 -5.10 7.70
CA GLN A 167 -1.87 -5.81 7.29
C GLN A 167 -1.37 -6.72 8.40
N LEU A 168 -1.16 -7.99 8.05
CA LEU A 168 -0.61 -8.98 8.96
C LEU A 168 0.90 -8.90 9.03
N ARG A 169 1.39 -9.15 10.23
CA ARG A 169 2.80 -9.27 10.53
C ARG A 169 3.08 -10.57 11.25
N PHE A 170 3.89 -11.42 10.62
CA PHE A 170 4.42 -12.62 11.26
C PHE A 170 5.33 -12.27 12.44
N TYR A 171 5.34 -13.16 13.42
CA TYR A 171 6.28 -13.10 14.53
C TYR A 171 7.72 -12.98 14.06
N SER A 172 8.43 -12.05 14.67
CA SER A 172 9.86 -11.84 14.45
C SER A 172 10.46 -11.23 15.72
N PHE A 173 11.68 -11.61 16.01
CA PHE A 173 12.42 -11.14 17.18
C PHE A 173 13.81 -10.68 16.76
N ASP A 174 14.20 -9.50 17.22
CA ASP A 174 15.53 -8.93 17.05
C ASP A 174 16.11 -8.75 18.46
N PRO A 175 17.28 -9.33 18.80
CA PRO A 175 17.91 -9.11 20.11
C PRO A 175 18.52 -7.71 20.27
N ASP A 176 18.65 -6.96 19.17
CA ASP A 176 19.17 -5.59 19.14
C ASP A 176 18.32 -4.68 18.22
N PRO A 177 17.04 -4.45 18.55
CA PRO A 177 16.19 -3.56 17.79
C PRO A 177 16.53 -2.09 18.07
N VAL A 178 16.13 -1.22 17.15
CA VAL A 178 15.91 0.19 17.45
C VAL A 178 14.65 0.29 18.31
N PHE A 179 14.72 1.01 19.42
CA PHE A 179 13.57 1.33 20.25
C PHE A 179 13.69 2.76 20.78
N ASN A 180 12.65 3.57 20.56
CA ASN A 180 12.59 4.96 20.96
C ASN A 180 11.18 5.26 21.55
N PRO A 181 10.98 5.11 22.87
CA PRO A 181 9.69 5.37 23.51
C PRO A 181 9.29 6.85 23.44
N SER A 182 10.24 7.75 23.14
CA SER A 182 10.02 9.19 22.97
C SER A 182 9.85 9.62 21.50
N ALA A 183 9.75 8.67 20.55
CA ALA A 183 9.56 8.98 19.13
C ALA A 183 8.34 9.88 18.89
N SER A 184 8.50 10.93 18.08
CA SER A 184 7.41 11.86 17.81
C SER A 184 6.26 11.19 17.05
N VAL A 185 5.02 11.59 17.32
CA VAL A 185 3.88 11.15 16.52
C VAL A 185 3.96 11.75 15.11
N PHE A 186 3.98 10.90 14.09
CA PHE A 186 3.98 11.29 12.68
C PHE A 186 2.63 11.88 12.29
N SER A 187 2.64 13.14 11.86
CA SER A 187 1.43 13.91 11.52
C SER A 187 1.33 14.28 10.05
N LYS A 188 2.41 14.11 9.26
CA LYS A 188 2.37 14.38 7.83
C LYS A 188 1.38 13.42 7.17
N LEU A 189 0.54 13.97 6.33
CA LEU A 189 -0.30 13.21 5.41
C LEU A 189 0.30 13.44 4.03
N THR A 190 0.16 12.48 3.12
CA THR A 190 0.29 12.89 1.72
C THR A 190 -0.68 14.03 1.50
N PRO A 191 -0.33 14.99 0.63
CA PRO A 191 -1.36 15.83 0.05
C PRO A 191 -2.51 14.92 -0.35
N PRO A 192 -3.78 15.30 -0.12
CA PRO A 192 -4.85 14.60 -0.81
C PRO A 192 -4.40 14.47 -2.26
N PRO A 193 -4.53 13.29 -2.90
CA PRO A 193 -4.40 13.25 -4.35
C PRO A 193 -5.18 14.46 -4.84
N PRO A 194 -4.56 15.35 -5.66
CA PRO A 194 -5.12 16.66 -5.99
C PRO A 194 -6.60 16.42 -6.18
N VAL A 195 -7.43 17.01 -5.30
CA VAL A 195 -8.82 16.62 -5.12
C VAL A 195 -9.29 16.30 -6.53
N MET A 196 -9.67 15.06 -6.79
CA MET A 196 -10.59 14.85 -7.88
C MET A 196 -11.84 15.54 -7.37
N VAL A 197 -11.83 16.87 -7.45
CA VAL A 197 -12.99 17.65 -7.77
C VAL A 197 -13.53 16.84 -8.95
N ASN A 198 -14.84 16.75 -9.09
CA ASN A 198 -15.33 16.76 -10.45
C ASN A 198 -14.74 18.04 -11.04
N VAL A 199 -13.50 17.94 -11.56
CA VAL A 199 -12.80 19.00 -12.26
C VAL A 199 -13.85 19.32 -13.27
N SER A 200 -14.30 20.57 -13.25
CA SER A 200 -15.19 21.07 -14.27
C SER A 200 -14.75 20.45 -15.60
N PRO A 201 -15.67 19.97 -16.45
CA PRO A 201 -15.36 19.27 -17.69
C PRO A 201 -14.15 19.85 -18.45
N ASP A 202 -13.94 21.16 -18.36
CA ASP A 202 -12.79 21.94 -18.83
C ASP A 202 -11.39 21.39 -18.48
N GLY A 203 -11.09 21.04 -17.22
CA GLY A 203 -9.70 20.68 -16.84
C GLY A 203 -9.27 19.26 -17.25
N ASN A 204 -10.22 18.34 -17.32
CA ASN A 204 -9.97 17.00 -17.87
C ASN A 204 -9.92 17.03 -19.40
N LEU A 205 -10.72 17.88 -20.03
CA LEU A 205 -10.75 18.04 -21.47
C LEU A 205 -9.40 18.54 -22.01
N GLU A 206 -8.75 19.50 -21.34
CA GLU A 206 -7.42 19.96 -21.75
C GLU A 206 -6.36 18.84 -21.71
N LYS A 207 -6.39 17.98 -20.70
CA LYS A 207 -5.49 16.82 -20.62
C LYS A 207 -5.76 15.80 -21.73
N ILE A 208 -7.03 15.57 -22.06
CA ILE A 208 -7.44 14.69 -23.16
C ILE A 208 -7.02 15.27 -24.51
N LYS A 209 -7.20 16.58 -24.73
CA LYS A 209 -6.74 17.27 -25.95
C LYS A 209 -5.23 17.13 -26.12
N ILE A 210 -4.43 17.36 -25.06
CA ILE A 210 -2.98 17.16 -25.10
C ILE A 210 -2.63 15.71 -25.49
N LEU A 211 -3.35 14.73 -24.94
CA LEU A 211 -3.15 13.32 -25.29
C LEU A 211 -3.52 13.04 -26.75
N LEU A 212 -4.64 13.58 -27.24
CA LEU A 212 -5.06 13.45 -28.63
C LEU A 212 -4.04 14.08 -29.58
N SER A 213 -3.55 15.28 -29.30
CA SER A 213 -2.48 15.91 -30.11
C SER A 213 -1.22 15.06 -30.14
N ARG A 214 -0.85 14.41 -29.03
CA ARG A 214 0.28 13.48 -29.02
C ARG A 214 0.03 12.25 -29.89
N ILE A 215 -1.14 11.65 -29.77
CA ILE A 215 -1.54 10.47 -30.55
C ILE A 215 -1.62 10.82 -32.04
N GLU A 216 -2.13 11.99 -32.40
CA GLU A 216 -2.19 12.48 -33.78
C GLU A 216 -0.78 12.65 -34.37
N LEU A 217 0.15 13.21 -33.59
CA LEU A 217 1.56 13.31 -33.99
C LEU A 217 2.24 11.95 -34.16
N THR A 218 1.92 10.97 -33.32
CA THR A 218 2.58 9.65 -33.33
C THR A 218 1.81 8.57 -34.07
N GLN A 219 0.60 8.88 -34.57
CA GLN A 219 -0.35 7.95 -35.18
C GLN A 219 -0.54 6.68 -34.34
N THR A 220 -0.55 6.82 -33.01
CA THR A 220 -0.53 5.68 -32.08
C THR A 220 -1.94 5.17 -31.80
N ASP A 221 -2.23 3.95 -32.20
CA ASP A 221 -3.45 3.27 -31.80
C ASP A 221 -3.38 2.80 -30.34
N ILE A 222 -4.23 3.38 -29.48
CA ILE A 222 -4.37 3.01 -28.07
C ILE A 222 -5.50 1.99 -27.85
N THR A 223 -6.21 1.60 -28.91
CA THR A 223 -7.42 0.75 -28.89
C THR A 223 -7.18 -0.66 -29.45
N GLN A 224 -5.91 -1.07 -29.59
CA GLN A 224 -5.46 -2.33 -30.19
C GLN A 224 -6.16 -3.59 -29.69
N THR A 225 -6.65 -3.60 -28.46
CA THR A 225 -7.42 -4.72 -27.91
C THR A 225 -8.84 -4.29 -27.59
N TYR A 226 -9.80 -5.20 -27.77
CA TYR A 226 -11.20 -4.95 -27.38
C TYR A 226 -11.32 -4.54 -25.90
N SER A 227 -10.49 -5.11 -25.02
CA SER A 227 -10.47 -4.74 -23.60
C SER A 227 -10.04 -3.29 -23.38
N ASP A 228 -9.00 -2.84 -24.07
CA ASP A 228 -8.51 -1.47 -23.95
C ASP A 228 -9.48 -0.49 -24.61
N TRP A 229 -10.05 -0.84 -25.77
CA TRP A 229 -11.11 -0.07 -26.44
C TRP A 229 -12.36 0.10 -25.57
N LEU A 230 -12.82 -0.96 -24.90
CA LEU A 230 -13.92 -0.92 -23.94
C LEU A 230 -13.63 0.01 -22.76
N LYS A 231 -12.40 -0.05 -22.21
CA LYS A 231 -11.99 0.82 -21.10
C LYS A 231 -11.88 2.28 -21.51
N VAL A 232 -11.37 2.58 -22.71
CA VAL A 232 -11.33 3.93 -23.28
C VAL A 232 -12.75 4.47 -23.42
N GLY A 233 -13.65 3.72 -24.07
CA GLY A 233 -15.06 4.11 -24.23
C GLY A 233 -15.79 4.25 -22.90
N GLY A 234 -15.56 3.34 -21.96
CA GLY A 234 -16.12 3.37 -20.62
C GLY A 234 -15.66 4.58 -19.80
N THR A 235 -14.38 4.94 -19.90
CA THR A 235 -13.83 6.13 -19.24
C THR A 235 -14.48 7.41 -19.77
N LEU A 236 -14.60 7.54 -21.09
CA LEU A 236 -15.21 8.73 -21.71
C LEU A 236 -16.71 8.84 -21.44
N ALA A 237 -17.43 7.71 -21.45
CA ALA A 237 -18.84 7.67 -21.07
C ALA A 237 -19.05 8.04 -19.59
N ASN A 238 -18.18 7.57 -18.68
CA ASN A 238 -18.24 7.91 -17.25
C ASN A 238 -17.96 9.40 -17.00
N LEU A 239 -16.98 9.98 -17.70
CA LEU A 239 -16.57 11.37 -17.47
C LEU A 239 -17.47 12.40 -18.16
N TYR A 240 -18.03 12.09 -19.35
CA TYR A 240 -18.68 13.08 -20.21
C TYR A 240 -20.05 12.66 -20.74
N GLY A 241 -20.52 11.45 -20.42
CA GLY A 241 -21.75 10.91 -21.01
C GLY A 241 -21.71 10.94 -22.54
N GLU A 242 -22.83 11.33 -23.16
CA GLU A 242 -22.97 11.39 -24.62
C GLU A 242 -21.95 12.33 -25.28
N THR A 243 -21.56 13.42 -24.60
CA THR A 243 -20.59 14.39 -25.14
C THR A 243 -19.17 13.82 -25.28
N GLY A 244 -18.89 12.66 -24.65
CA GLY A 244 -17.64 11.93 -24.82
C GLY A 244 -17.53 11.14 -26.13
N ARG A 245 -18.61 11.07 -26.93
CA ARG A 245 -18.66 10.27 -28.16
C ARG A 245 -17.62 10.72 -29.19
N ASP A 246 -17.51 12.01 -29.42
CA ASP A 246 -16.56 12.55 -30.41
C ASP A 246 -15.11 12.27 -30.00
N LEU A 247 -14.81 12.36 -28.70
CA LEU A 247 -13.51 11.96 -28.16
C LEU A 247 -13.26 10.47 -28.39
N PHE A 248 -14.28 9.62 -28.22
CA PHE A 248 -14.13 8.18 -28.44
C PHE A 248 -13.85 7.85 -29.90
N HIS A 249 -14.49 8.55 -30.84
CA HIS A 249 -14.13 8.48 -32.26
C HIS A 249 -12.70 8.96 -32.51
N ALA A 250 -12.30 10.08 -31.92
CA ALA A 250 -10.95 10.64 -32.08
C ALA A 250 -9.85 9.68 -31.59
N PHE A 251 -10.08 8.89 -30.55
CA PHE A 251 -9.15 7.84 -30.12
C PHE A 251 -9.21 6.58 -30.97
N SER A 252 -10.42 6.20 -31.43
CA SER A 252 -10.63 4.93 -32.15
C SER A 252 -10.20 4.99 -33.62
N GLN A 253 -10.10 6.19 -34.21
CA GLN A 253 -9.83 6.37 -35.65
C GLN A 253 -8.48 5.82 -36.13
N TYR A 254 -7.52 5.62 -35.21
CA TYR A 254 -6.19 5.09 -35.53
C TYR A 254 -6.16 3.57 -35.62
N TYR A 255 -7.24 2.88 -35.23
CA TYR A 255 -7.37 1.44 -35.41
C TYR A 255 -7.54 1.11 -36.92
N PRO A 256 -6.80 0.15 -37.50
CA PRO A 256 -6.82 -0.11 -38.94
C PRO A 256 -8.20 -0.43 -39.53
N SER A 257 -9.09 -1.04 -38.74
CA SER A 257 -10.46 -1.39 -39.15
C SER A 257 -11.51 -0.50 -38.50
N TYR A 258 -11.15 0.74 -38.15
CA TYR A 258 -12.07 1.70 -37.54
C TYR A 258 -13.37 1.84 -38.34
N SER A 259 -14.50 1.76 -37.63
CA SER A 259 -15.83 1.92 -38.18
C SER A 259 -16.63 2.88 -37.31
N GLN A 260 -17.16 3.94 -37.93
CA GLN A 260 -18.05 4.88 -37.22
C GLN A 260 -19.28 4.16 -36.66
N ILE A 261 -19.84 3.21 -37.40
CA ILE A 261 -21.03 2.45 -36.99
C ILE A 261 -20.72 1.58 -35.77
N GLU A 262 -19.60 0.86 -35.80
CA GLU A 262 -19.19 -0.02 -34.70
C GLU A 262 -18.82 0.78 -33.44
N THR A 263 -18.10 1.89 -33.62
CA THR A 263 -17.73 2.81 -32.55
C THR A 263 -18.97 3.41 -31.90
N ASN A 264 -19.96 3.83 -32.68
CA ASN A 264 -21.24 4.33 -32.15
C ASN A 264 -22.00 3.26 -31.35
N ARG A 265 -22.05 2.03 -31.87
CA ARG A 265 -22.68 0.89 -31.17
C ARG A 265 -21.98 0.59 -29.85
N GLN A 266 -20.65 0.59 -29.84
CA GLN A 266 -19.88 0.33 -28.62
C GLN A 266 -20.05 1.46 -27.60
N PHE A 267 -20.03 2.72 -28.02
CA PHE A 267 -20.25 3.84 -27.09
C PHE A 267 -21.66 3.81 -26.48
N ASN A 268 -22.68 3.47 -27.28
CA ASN A 268 -24.04 3.24 -26.77
C ASN A 268 -24.07 2.14 -25.69
N ARG A 269 -23.26 1.09 -25.82
CA ARG A 269 -23.13 0.04 -24.78
C ARG A 269 -22.46 0.58 -23.52
N CYS A 270 -21.41 1.38 -23.67
CA CYS A 270 -20.73 2.03 -22.54
C CYS A 270 -21.66 2.96 -21.78
N LEU A 271 -22.51 3.74 -22.46
CA LEU A 271 -23.48 4.64 -21.82
C LEU A 271 -24.60 3.90 -21.07
N ARG A 272 -24.99 2.70 -21.55
CA ARG A 272 -26.01 1.88 -20.89
C ARG A 272 -25.49 1.18 -19.64
N ASN A 273 -24.22 0.76 -19.66
CA ASN A 273 -23.56 0.04 -18.57
C ASN A 273 -22.26 0.76 -18.20
N THR A 274 -22.37 2.01 -17.76
CA THR A 274 -21.22 2.89 -17.49
C THR A 274 -20.29 2.28 -16.44
N PRO A 275 -19.10 1.82 -16.83
CA PRO A 275 -18.14 1.29 -15.88
C PRO A 275 -17.48 2.44 -15.11
N ASP A 276 -17.13 2.19 -13.85
CA ASP A 276 -16.46 3.18 -12.98
C ASP A 276 -14.95 3.28 -13.31
N TYR A 277 -14.66 3.76 -14.52
CA TYR A 277 -13.30 4.03 -14.98
C TYR A 277 -13.04 5.54 -14.96
N GLY A 278 -11.92 5.94 -14.32
CA GLY A 278 -11.47 7.33 -14.28
C GLY A 278 -10.39 7.65 -15.31
N LEU A 279 -10.06 8.94 -15.46
CA LEU A 279 -9.08 9.45 -16.42
C LEU A 279 -7.72 8.73 -16.35
N GLY A 280 -7.29 8.28 -15.16
CA GLY A 280 -6.06 7.52 -14.99
C GLY A 280 -6.01 6.23 -15.80
N MET A 281 -7.16 5.58 -16.06
CA MET A 281 -7.24 4.39 -16.91
C MET A 281 -6.86 4.72 -18.36
N LEU A 282 -7.43 5.79 -18.92
CA LEU A 282 -7.14 6.25 -20.29
C LEU A 282 -5.65 6.54 -20.48
N PHE A 283 -5.02 7.22 -19.51
CA PHE A 283 -3.59 7.55 -19.56
C PHE A 283 -2.69 6.32 -19.38
N SER A 284 -3.10 5.35 -18.56
CA SER A 284 -2.40 4.07 -18.42
C SER A 284 -2.39 3.28 -19.73
N ILE A 285 -3.54 3.21 -20.42
CA ILE A 285 -3.68 2.57 -21.72
C ILE A 285 -2.81 3.28 -22.77
N ALA A 286 -2.86 4.61 -22.83
CA ALA A 286 -2.03 5.39 -23.73
C ALA A 286 -0.53 5.20 -23.48
N ALA A 287 -0.10 5.20 -22.22
CA ALA A 287 1.30 4.97 -21.86
C ALA A 287 1.76 3.57 -22.27
N LYS A 288 0.93 2.54 -22.06
CA LYS A 288 1.18 1.16 -22.51
C LYS A 288 1.32 1.07 -24.03
N ALA A 289 0.52 1.84 -24.77
CA ALA A 289 0.57 1.90 -26.23
C ALA A 289 1.73 2.76 -26.79
N GLY A 290 2.55 3.38 -25.94
CA GLY A 290 3.68 4.22 -26.36
C GLY A 290 3.38 5.73 -26.44
N ALA A 291 2.13 6.15 -26.19
CA ALA A 291 1.71 7.55 -26.12
C ALA A 291 1.84 8.12 -24.70
N LYS A 292 3.02 7.96 -24.07
CA LYS A 292 3.27 8.45 -22.71
C LYS A 292 3.41 9.97 -22.68
N LEU A 293 2.59 10.64 -21.85
CA LEU A 293 2.75 12.06 -21.55
C LEU A 293 3.78 12.23 -20.41
N LYS A 294 4.78 13.07 -20.63
CA LYS A 294 5.62 13.61 -19.56
C LYS A 294 4.79 14.72 -18.90
N LEU A 295 3.95 14.33 -17.94
CA LEU A 295 3.30 15.26 -17.03
C LEU A 295 4.28 15.67 -15.93
#